data_AF-A0A661WHL1-F1
#
_entry.id   AF-A0A661WHL1-F1
#
_cell.length_a   1.000
_cell.length_b   1.000
_cell.length_c   1.000
_cell.angle_alpha   90.00
_cell.angle_beta   90.00
_cell.angle_gamma   90.00
#
_symmetry.space_group_name_H-M   'P 1'
#
loop_
_entity.id
_entity.type
_entity.pdbx_description
1 polymer ?
#
loop_
_entity_poly.entity_id
_entity_poly.type
_entity_poly.pdbx_seq_one_letter_code
_entity_poly.pdbx_strand_id
1 'polypeptide(L)'
;MATKRINLKKRFHSLVLLCLILIIPSAQAGAQAAREIFLSAPDLSDYPDITFYIDVTNREGRNITELTADQITLKENGVEQELLDFQSLSPGIQLVAAFNISNPFGIQDIIGYSRFDYIKESLLSWADQPQTSAPDNISLISNDGLEHSHLAEKSVMVSILERYDPEIRDTESNFNVLAQAISIASDPVDQPGMKQIVLFYTSQPTADEFAAIDSLISQALDNQVLVYTILVSSPAFFATAGASKIQNLSVDTGGLFLPFSGEEPLPDLGQLLEPLRSTYLLMYRSQIVTPGTQNLEVSVVSTLAPIVGDREFFLNVQPPNPIFISPPRTVTREMQDENTVDANIQTFQPETVTLNILLEFPDNHPRDLDELIFRVDGEIVARKTTPPYDQFIWDISSYESSATHHISLEAVDVLGLSRLSVETPVEIEVIVPPPDIKNIIRANAPALAGLAVILLIGLALFIFISQGRIQPGVTNIFHSISSKWVQFTKSKTLIKKILPYKTNEKQDGPSLPVTPYRLIAINDISQQIFPEPVKVNENEIKIGRTLPSKGIQIQHSSVIKEHASI
;
A
#
# COMPACT_ATOMS: atom_id res chain seq x y z
N MET A 1 87.03 1.58 -50.58
CA MET A 1 86.19 2.74 -50.23
C MET A 1 84.86 2.61 -50.96
N ALA A 2 83.81 2.14 -50.29
CA ALA A 2 82.48 2.03 -50.87
C ALA A 2 81.51 2.88 -50.02
N THR A 3 81.09 3.99 -50.60
CA THR A 3 80.30 5.04 -49.97
C THR A 3 78.85 4.57 -49.82
N LYS A 4 78.43 4.33 -48.58
CA LYS A 4 77.07 3.93 -48.21
C LYS A 4 76.14 5.15 -48.35
N ARG A 5 75.48 5.30 -49.50
CA ARG A 5 74.39 6.28 -49.68
C ARG A 5 73.20 5.85 -48.82
N ILE A 6 73.11 6.46 -47.65
CA ILE A 6 71.97 6.32 -46.73
C ILE A 6 70.74 6.94 -47.40
N ASN A 7 69.68 6.15 -47.47
CA ASN A 7 68.45 6.42 -48.21
C ASN A 7 67.63 7.51 -47.47
N LEU A 8 68.00 8.78 -47.66
CA LEU A 8 67.45 9.94 -46.96
C LEU A 8 65.94 10.12 -47.19
N LYS A 9 65.41 9.62 -48.32
CA LYS A 9 63.98 9.71 -48.67
C LYS A 9 63.06 8.87 -47.78
N LYS A 10 63.53 7.71 -47.28
CA LYS A 10 62.73 6.86 -46.37
C LYS A 10 62.66 7.41 -44.95
N ARG A 11 63.71 8.10 -44.48
CA ARG A 11 63.71 8.78 -43.18
C ARG A 11 62.85 10.05 -43.18
N PHE A 12 62.77 10.76 -44.30
CA PHE A 12 61.92 11.94 -44.43
C PHE A 12 60.42 11.58 -44.40
N HIS A 13 60.01 10.49 -45.08
CA HIS A 13 58.62 10.03 -45.02
C HIS A 13 58.25 9.48 -43.63
N SER A 14 59.19 8.84 -42.94
CA SER A 14 58.96 8.37 -41.56
C SER A 14 58.87 9.52 -40.55
N LEU A 15 59.55 10.64 -40.78
CA LEU A 15 59.51 11.82 -39.90
C LEU A 15 58.24 12.66 -40.15
N VAL A 16 57.80 12.77 -41.41
CA VAL A 16 56.55 13.44 -41.78
C VAL A 16 55.33 12.66 -41.28
N LEU A 17 55.36 11.33 -41.31
CA LEU A 17 54.30 10.48 -40.74
C LEU A 17 54.23 10.59 -39.21
N LEU A 18 55.39 10.74 -38.54
CA LEU A 18 55.44 10.90 -37.08
C LEU A 18 54.97 12.30 -36.62
N CYS A 19 55.26 13.35 -37.39
CA CYS A 19 54.72 14.70 -37.13
C CYS A 19 53.21 14.82 -37.42
N LEU A 20 52.66 14.02 -38.34
CA LEU A 20 51.22 14.06 -38.63
C LEU A 20 50.36 13.39 -37.54
N ILE A 21 50.93 12.48 -36.75
CA ILE A 21 50.25 11.80 -35.63
C ILE A 21 50.24 12.67 -34.36
N LEU A 22 51.10 13.70 -34.27
CA LEU A 22 51.21 14.61 -33.12
C LEU A 22 50.31 15.85 -33.23
N ILE A 23 49.51 16.00 -34.30
CA ILE A 23 48.53 17.09 -34.50
C ILE A 23 47.10 16.53 -34.45
N ILE A 24 46.88 15.44 -33.72
CA ILE A 24 45.52 15.05 -33.36
C ILE A 24 45.14 15.94 -32.16
N PRO A 25 44.20 16.88 -32.31
CA PRO A 25 43.71 17.62 -31.16
C PRO A 25 43.24 16.59 -30.14
N SER A 26 43.73 16.72 -28.90
CA SER A 26 43.18 16.02 -27.76
C SER A 26 41.74 16.53 -27.63
N ALA A 27 40.81 15.88 -28.34
CA ALA A 27 39.41 16.00 -28.04
C ALA A 27 39.32 15.58 -26.58
N GLN A 28 39.09 16.56 -25.71
CA GLN A 28 38.60 16.29 -24.37
C GLN A 28 37.48 15.28 -24.56
N ALA A 29 37.64 14.10 -23.99
CA ALA A 29 36.55 13.17 -23.84
C ALA A 29 35.53 13.89 -22.98
N GLY A 30 34.62 14.63 -23.61
CA GLY A 30 33.38 15.04 -22.98
C GLY A 30 32.79 13.77 -22.42
N ALA A 31 32.53 13.76 -21.12
CA ALA A 31 31.82 12.70 -20.44
C ALA A 31 30.70 12.22 -21.36
N GLN A 32 30.66 10.92 -21.66
CA GLN A 32 29.51 10.34 -22.35
C GLN A 32 28.30 10.72 -21.50
N ALA A 33 27.50 11.68 -21.95
CA ALA A 33 26.23 11.98 -21.31
C ALA A 33 25.43 10.67 -21.34
N ALA A 34 25.28 10.09 -20.15
CA ALA A 34 24.61 8.83 -19.98
C ALA A 34 23.15 9.02 -20.41
N ARG A 35 22.57 8.01 -21.06
CA ARG A 35 21.11 7.98 -21.20
C ARG A 35 20.57 7.69 -19.82
N GLU A 36 19.81 8.62 -19.27
CA GLU A 36 19.36 8.55 -17.90
C GLU A 36 17.85 8.77 -17.87
N ILE A 37 17.16 7.89 -17.16
CA ILE A 37 15.79 8.11 -16.73
C ILE A 37 15.90 8.51 -15.27
N PHE A 38 15.47 9.72 -14.94
CA PHE A 38 15.26 10.13 -13.56
C PHE A 38 13.85 9.69 -13.14
N LEU A 39 13.74 9.06 -11.98
CA LEU A 39 12.47 8.64 -11.37
C LEU A 39 12.26 9.48 -10.11
N SER A 40 11.10 10.11 -9.95
CA SER A 40 10.73 10.78 -8.70
C SER A 40 10.47 9.78 -7.57
N ALA A 41 10.32 10.28 -6.34
CA ALA A 41 9.85 9.44 -5.25
C ALA A 41 8.44 8.95 -5.60
N PRO A 42 8.12 7.66 -5.40
CA PRO A 42 6.75 7.21 -5.53
C PRO A 42 5.87 7.83 -4.44
N ASP A 43 4.70 8.33 -4.85
CA ASP A 43 3.62 8.68 -3.94
C ASP A 43 2.86 7.39 -3.56
N LEU A 44 2.77 7.16 -2.26
CA LEU A 44 2.18 5.97 -1.65
C LEU A 44 0.86 6.30 -0.93
N SER A 45 0.38 7.54 -1.04
CA SER A 45 -0.81 8.02 -0.31
C SER A 45 -2.07 7.22 -0.67
N ASP A 46 -2.19 6.80 -1.92
CA ASP A 46 -3.30 6.04 -2.48
C ASP A 46 -3.00 4.54 -2.67
N TYR A 47 -1.98 4.02 -1.96
CA TYR A 47 -1.58 2.60 -2.04
C TYR A 47 -2.80 1.65 -1.87
N PRO A 48 -2.99 0.65 -2.76
CA PRO A 48 -2.00 0.03 -3.64
C PRO A 48 -1.74 0.70 -4.98
N ASP A 49 -2.46 1.76 -5.32
CA ASP A 49 -2.17 2.52 -6.53
C ASP A 49 -1.00 3.47 -6.24
N ILE A 50 0.11 3.27 -6.96
CA ILE A 50 1.34 4.04 -6.79
C ILE A 50 1.53 4.96 -7.99
N THR A 51 1.86 6.20 -7.70
CA THR A 51 2.05 7.25 -8.70
C THR A 51 3.46 7.82 -8.60
N PHE A 52 4.11 8.06 -9.73
CA PHE A 52 5.43 8.68 -9.76
C PHE A 52 5.70 9.36 -11.11
N TYR A 53 6.75 10.17 -11.16
CA TYR A 53 7.14 10.93 -12.33
C TYR A 53 8.45 10.40 -12.92
N ILE A 54 8.58 10.48 -14.24
CA ILE A 54 9.83 10.21 -14.93
C ILE A 54 10.23 11.33 -15.87
N ASP A 55 11.53 11.55 -15.94
CA ASP A 55 12.19 12.37 -16.95
C ASP A 55 13.17 11.52 -17.73
N VAL A 56 13.09 11.58 -19.06
CA VAL A 56 13.90 10.72 -19.92
C VAL A 56 14.83 11.58 -20.76
N THR A 57 16.12 11.40 -20.56
CA THR A 57 17.15 12.19 -21.25
C THR A 57 17.87 11.36 -22.30
N ASN A 58 18.05 11.90 -23.50
CA ASN A 58 18.81 11.25 -24.56
C ASN A 58 20.33 11.47 -24.38
N ARG A 59 21.15 10.86 -25.26
CA ARG A 59 22.63 10.97 -25.21
C ARG A 59 23.19 12.38 -25.43
N GLU A 60 22.34 13.30 -25.86
CA GLU A 60 22.71 14.70 -26.09
C GLU A 60 22.26 15.58 -24.92
N GLY A 61 21.77 14.97 -23.83
CA GLY A 61 21.26 15.69 -22.66
C GLY A 61 19.91 16.36 -22.90
N ARG A 62 19.19 15.98 -23.96
CA ARG A 62 17.86 16.54 -24.27
C ARG A 62 16.76 15.62 -23.77
N ASN A 63 15.73 16.20 -23.15
CA ASN A 63 14.55 15.44 -22.72
C ASN A 63 13.78 14.91 -23.93
N ILE A 64 13.28 13.69 -23.81
CA ILE A 64 12.43 13.04 -24.80
C ILE A 64 10.99 13.37 -24.44
N THR A 65 10.34 14.23 -25.22
CA THR A 65 9.02 14.83 -24.90
C THR A 65 7.82 14.19 -25.63
N GLU A 66 8.07 13.17 -26.47
CA GLU A 66 7.03 12.47 -27.24
C GLU A 66 7.02 10.95 -26.96
N LEU A 67 7.12 10.56 -25.68
CA LEU A 67 6.99 9.16 -25.29
C LEU A 67 5.54 8.70 -25.32
N THR A 68 5.34 7.45 -25.70
CA THR A 68 4.05 6.76 -25.66
C THR A 68 4.11 5.58 -24.70
N ALA A 69 2.97 5.20 -24.12
CA ALA A 69 2.91 4.16 -23.09
C ALA A 69 3.50 2.81 -23.54
N ASP A 70 3.38 2.45 -24.83
CA ASP A 70 3.93 1.23 -25.43
C ASP A 70 5.46 1.22 -25.51
N GLN A 71 6.11 2.36 -25.31
CA GLN A 71 7.56 2.47 -25.24
C GLN A 71 8.09 2.30 -23.82
N ILE A 72 7.21 2.20 -22.82
CA ILE A 72 7.56 2.11 -21.41
C ILE A 72 7.34 0.68 -20.93
N THR A 73 8.34 0.13 -20.24
CA THR A 73 8.20 -1.10 -19.46
C THR A 73 8.53 -0.77 -18.01
N LEU A 74 7.56 -1.00 -17.13
CA LEU A 74 7.68 -0.82 -15.68
C LEU A 74 7.92 -2.17 -15.01
N LYS A 75 8.85 -2.22 -14.06
CA LYS A 75 9.02 -3.37 -13.18
C LYS A 75 9.08 -2.95 -11.72
N GLU A 76 8.41 -3.71 -10.87
CA GLU A 76 8.46 -3.65 -9.41
C GLU A 76 9.19 -4.91 -8.91
N ASN A 77 10.34 -4.74 -8.26
CA ASN A 77 11.21 -5.82 -7.79
C ASN A 77 11.56 -6.84 -8.89
N GLY A 78 11.76 -6.35 -10.12
CA GLY A 78 12.05 -7.18 -11.29
C GLY A 78 10.84 -7.87 -11.92
N VAL A 79 9.63 -7.71 -11.37
CA VAL A 79 8.37 -8.20 -11.94
C VAL A 79 7.71 -7.11 -12.75
N GLU A 80 7.37 -7.40 -14.00
CA GLU A 80 6.71 -6.45 -14.90
C GLU A 80 5.32 -6.07 -14.40
N GLN A 81 5.01 -4.77 -14.44
CA GLN A 81 3.74 -4.20 -14.00
C GLN A 81 3.03 -3.52 -15.17
N GLU A 82 1.70 -3.64 -15.21
CA GLU A 82 0.89 -2.90 -16.17
C GLU A 82 0.68 -1.46 -15.70
N LEU A 83 0.87 -0.51 -16.62
CA LEU A 83 0.54 0.89 -16.37
C LEU A 83 -0.98 1.05 -16.38
N LEU A 84 -1.53 1.57 -15.29
CA LEU A 84 -2.92 2.00 -15.20
C LEU A 84 -3.13 3.34 -15.92
N ASP A 85 -2.15 4.22 -15.83
CA ASP A 85 -2.16 5.52 -16.49
C ASP A 85 -0.75 5.96 -16.90
N PHE A 86 -0.69 6.71 -18.00
CA PHE A 86 0.51 7.31 -18.55
C PHE A 86 0.16 8.64 -19.20
N GLN A 87 0.68 9.73 -18.66
CA GLN A 87 0.37 11.08 -19.13
C GLN A 87 1.64 11.90 -19.34
N SER A 88 1.71 12.62 -20.45
CA SER A 88 2.69 13.71 -20.62
C SER A 88 2.14 14.96 -19.96
N LEU A 89 2.90 15.51 -19.02
CA LEU A 89 2.53 16.71 -18.27
C LEU A 89 3.50 17.83 -18.57
N SER A 90 2.96 19.05 -18.60
CA SER A 90 3.75 20.27 -18.68
C SER A 90 3.42 21.22 -17.52
N PRO A 91 3.77 20.87 -16.28
CA PRO A 91 3.34 21.61 -15.08
C PRO A 91 4.07 22.95 -14.89
N GLY A 92 5.05 23.29 -15.74
CA GLY A 92 5.91 24.45 -15.54
C GLY A 92 7.06 24.11 -14.59
N ILE A 93 7.72 25.14 -14.04
CA ILE A 93 8.83 24.99 -13.09
C ILE A 93 8.67 25.89 -11.87
N GLN A 94 9.22 25.48 -10.73
CA GLN A 94 9.46 26.33 -9.57
C GLN A 94 10.90 26.83 -9.63
N LEU A 95 11.08 28.09 -9.99
CA LEU A 95 12.37 28.71 -10.27
C LEU A 95 12.70 29.77 -9.22
N VAL A 96 13.84 29.64 -8.56
CA VAL A 96 14.41 30.69 -7.71
C VAL A 96 15.64 31.27 -8.41
N ALA A 97 15.54 32.52 -8.88
CA ALA A 97 16.71 33.25 -9.36
C ALA A 97 17.42 33.89 -8.16
N ALA A 98 18.61 33.41 -7.85
CA ALA A 98 19.39 33.80 -6.68
C ALA A 98 20.64 34.57 -7.11
N PHE A 99 20.75 35.83 -6.70
CA PHE A 99 21.87 36.71 -7.02
C PHE A 99 22.83 36.82 -5.83
N ASN A 100 23.96 36.12 -5.91
CA ASN A 100 25.09 36.31 -5.02
C ASN A 100 26.05 37.36 -5.62
N ILE A 101 25.63 38.61 -5.54
CA ILE A 101 26.26 39.77 -6.15
C ILE A 101 27.60 40.07 -5.45
N SER A 102 28.60 40.41 -6.25
CA SER A 102 29.86 40.98 -5.76
C SER A 102 30.60 41.72 -6.90
N ASN A 103 31.76 42.28 -6.61
CA ASN A 103 32.55 43.10 -7.53
C ASN A 103 32.62 42.65 -9.01
N PRO A 104 32.81 41.36 -9.37
CA PRO A 104 32.85 40.92 -10.77
C PRO A 104 31.58 41.21 -11.58
N PHE A 105 30.42 41.38 -10.94
CA PHE A 105 29.15 41.72 -11.59
C PHE A 105 29.14 43.16 -12.13
N GLY A 106 29.85 44.07 -11.46
CA GLY A 106 29.89 45.49 -11.80
C GLY A 106 30.95 45.85 -12.84
N ILE A 107 31.68 44.86 -13.38
CA ILE A 107 32.65 45.10 -14.44
C ILE A 107 31.91 45.46 -15.72
N GLN A 108 32.24 46.64 -16.26
CA GLN A 108 31.64 47.18 -17.47
C GLN A 108 32.49 46.91 -18.70
N ASP A 109 31.82 46.74 -19.84
CA ASP A 109 32.44 46.71 -21.15
C ASP A 109 32.75 48.13 -21.69
N ILE A 110 33.18 48.19 -22.95
CA ILE A 110 33.54 49.46 -23.62
C ILE A 110 32.36 50.40 -23.87
N ILE A 111 31.11 49.91 -23.83
CA ILE A 111 29.90 50.72 -24.00
C ILE A 111 29.23 51.07 -22.67
N GLY A 112 29.81 50.61 -21.54
CA GLY A 112 29.34 50.91 -20.19
C GLY A 112 28.34 49.89 -19.64
N TYR A 113 28.11 48.77 -20.33
CA TYR A 113 27.22 47.70 -19.86
C TYR A 113 27.95 46.81 -18.88
N SER A 114 27.40 46.63 -17.68
CA SER A 114 27.95 45.73 -16.68
C SER A 114 27.57 44.28 -16.96
N ARG A 115 28.32 43.33 -16.38
CA ARG A 115 27.93 41.91 -16.42
C ARG A 115 26.57 41.65 -15.79
N PHE A 116 26.21 42.42 -14.76
CA PHE A 116 24.87 42.39 -14.18
C PHE A 116 23.80 42.85 -15.18
N ASP A 117 24.07 43.88 -15.98
CA ASP A 117 23.12 44.36 -17.00
C ASP A 117 22.81 43.27 -18.03
N TYR A 118 23.83 42.52 -18.49
CA TYR A 118 23.63 41.37 -19.37
C TYR A 118 22.77 40.26 -18.74
N ILE A 119 22.98 39.97 -17.45
CA ILE A 119 22.18 38.99 -16.70
C ILE A 119 20.73 39.45 -16.58
N LYS A 120 20.52 40.72 -16.21
CA LYS A 120 19.21 41.34 -16.10
C LYS A 120 18.47 41.30 -17.46
N GLU A 121 19.14 41.65 -18.55
CA GLU A 121 18.58 41.59 -19.89
C GLU A 121 18.19 40.15 -20.30
N SER A 122 19.02 39.15 -19.97
CA SER A 122 18.72 37.73 -20.23
C SER A 122 17.44 37.28 -19.52
N LEU A 123 17.25 37.67 -18.26
CA LEU A 123 16.03 37.37 -17.49
C LEU A 123 14.79 38.10 -18.02
N LEU A 124 14.92 39.37 -18.40
CA LEU A 124 13.84 40.16 -18.99
C LEU A 124 13.41 39.57 -20.35
N SER A 125 14.38 39.23 -21.20
CA SER A 125 14.14 38.58 -22.49
C SER A 125 13.39 37.25 -22.32
N TRP A 126 13.77 36.44 -21.33
CA TRP A 126 13.07 35.20 -21.00
C TRP A 126 11.63 35.43 -20.52
N ALA A 127 11.41 36.47 -19.71
CA ALA A 127 10.08 36.80 -19.21
C ALA A 127 9.09 37.16 -20.33
N ASP A 128 9.59 37.74 -21.42
CA ASP A 128 8.81 38.14 -22.60
C ASP A 128 8.50 36.97 -23.56
N GLN A 129 9.13 35.81 -23.38
CA GLN A 129 8.91 34.65 -24.24
C GLN A 129 7.54 34.01 -23.97
N PRO A 130 6.80 33.62 -25.03
CA PRO A 130 5.54 32.90 -24.86
C PRO A 130 5.79 31.51 -24.26
N GLN A 131 4.91 31.10 -23.35
CA GLN A 131 4.96 29.82 -22.68
C GLN A 131 3.75 28.96 -23.07
N THR A 132 4.01 27.70 -23.40
CA THR A 132 2.98 26.72 -23.81
C THR A 132 2.61 25.75 -22.68
N SER A 133 3.38 25.72 -21.59
CA SER A 133 3.10 24.92 -20.40
C SER A 133 2.24 25.69 -19.39
N ALA A 134 1.87 25.04 -18.29
CA ALA A 134 1.31 25.75 -17.15
C ALA A 134 2.32 26.78 -16.59
N PRO A 135 1.85 27.85 -15.92
CA PRO A 135 2.70 28.97 -15.47
C PRO A 135 3.85 28.54 -14.56
N ASP A 136 5.01 29.20 -14.70
CA ASP A 136 6.15 29.02 -13.81
C ASP A 136 5.88 29.72 -12.45
N ASN A 137 6.27 29.10 -11.35
CA ASN A 137 6.31 29.72 -10.02
C ASN A 137 7.70 30.32 -9.81
N ILE A 138 7.80 31.64 -9.67
CA ILE A 138 9.10 32.34 -9.73
C ILE A 138 9.39 33.06 -8.42
N SER A 139 10.62 32.93 -7.94
CA SER A 139 11.15 33.70 -6.82
C SER A 139 12.43 34.42 -7.23
N LEU A 140 12.66 35.61 -6.66
CA LEU A 140 13.86 36.42 -6.84
C LEU A 140 14.47 36.69 -5.47
N ILE A 141 15.73 36.35 -5.28
CA ILE A 141 16.46 36.69 -4.05
C ILE A 141 17.86 37.18 -4.33
N SER A 142 18.42 38.01 -3.44
CA SER A 142 19.81 38.46 -3.52
C SER A 142 20.46 38.57 -2.15
N ASN A 143 21.80 38.64 -2.14
CA ASN A 143 22.59 38.91 -0.94
C ASN A 143 22.62 40.39 -0.51
N ASP A 144 21.96 41.31 -1.24
CA ASP A 144 21.83 42.73 -0.91
C ASP A 144 20.41 43.14 -0.49
N GLY A 145 19.50 42.17 -0.31
CA GLY A 145 18.19 42.36 0.33
C GLY A 145 16.98 42.32 -0.59
N LEU A 146 17.13 41.96 -1.87
CA LEU A 146 16.00 41.60 -2.73
C LEU A 146 15.43 40.26 -2.24
N GLU A 147 14.14 40.22 -1.94
CA GLU A 147 13.46 38.97 -1.58
C GLU A 147 11.99 39.00 -1.99
N HIS A 148 11.65 38.20 -3.00
CA HIS A 148 10.29 37.98 -3.48
C HIS A 148 10.10 36.49 -3.74
N SER A 149 9.20 35.84 -3.02
CA SER A 149 8.88 34.42 -3.21
C SER A 149 7.53 34.23 -3.91
N HIS A 150 7.43 33.15 -4.68
CA HIS A 150 6.20 32.67 -5.30
C HIS A 150 5.38 33.73 -6.04
N LEU A 151 6.03 34.45 -6.94
CA LEU A 151 5.38 35.39 -7.84
C LEU A 151 4.42 34.65 -8.77
N ALA A 152 3.15 35.06 -8.74
CA ALA A 152 2.10 34.45 -9.57
C ALA A 152 2.22 34.78 -11.06
N GLU A 153 2.93 35.86 -11.43
CA GLU A 153 3.05 36.31 -12.82
C GLU A 153 4.46 36.82 -13.16
N LYS A 154 4.96 36.44 -14.36
CA LYS A 154 6.22 36.94 -14.93
C LYS A 154 6.24 38.47 -15.08
N SER A 155 5.09 39.11 -15.31
CA SER A 155 4.94 40.57 -15.41
C SER A 155 5.39 41.30 -14.13
N VAL A 156 5.16 40.68 -12.95
CA VAL A 156 5.58 41.21 -11.65
C VAL A 156 7.10 41.09 -11.51
N MET A 157 7.68 39.96 -11.91
CA MET A 157 9.12 39.76 -11.96
C MET A 157 9.81 40.82 -12.82
N VAL A 158 9.29 41.09 -14.03
CA VAL A 158 9.79 42.15 -14.93
C VAL A 158 9.81 43.50 -14.21
N SER A 159 8.68 43.87 -13.59
CA SER A 159 8.55 45.15 -12.88
C SER A 159 9.50 45.29 -11.68
N ILE A 160 9.87 44.17 -11.03
CA ILE A 160 10.86 44.14 -9.95
C ILE A 160 12.26 44.33 -10.54
N LEU A 161 12.62 43.51 -11.54
CA LEU A 161 13.95 43.53 -12.15
C LEU A 161 14.27 44.88 -12.79
N GLU A 162 13.33 45.50 -13.51
CA GLU A 162 13.53 46.82 -14.13
C GLU A 162 13.98 47.88 -13.13
N ARG A 163 13.40 47.87 -11.92
CA ARG A 163 13.68 48.83 -10.84
C ARG A 163 14.85 48.43 -9.93
N TYR A 164 15.33 47.19 -10.06
CA TYR A 164 16.41 46.68 -9.23
C TYR A 164 17.76 47.24 -9.71
N ASP A 165 18.46 47.92 -8.80
CA ASP A 165 19.76 48.57 -8.98
C ASP A 165 20.64 48.29 -7.74
N PRO A 166 21.40 47.17 -7.73
CA PRO A 166 22.18 46.74 -6.58
C PRO A 166 23.43 47.61 -6.35
N GLU A 167 23.82 47.85 -5.09
CA GLU A 167 25.07 48.54 -4.74
C GLU A 167 26.30 47.60 -4.88
N ILE A 168 26.55 47.11 -6.10
CA ILE A 168 27.50 46.00 -6.40
C ILE A 168 28.90 46.20 -5.78
N ARG A 169 29.36 47.46 -5.66
CA ARG A 169 30.71 47.79 -5.18
C ARG A 169 30.88 47.60 -3.68
N ASP A 170 29.78 47.64 -2.94
CA ASP A 170 29.74 47.54 -1.48
C ASP A 170 29.18 46.19 -1.00
N THR A 171 28.77 45.32 -1.94
CA THR A 171 28.25 43.98 -1.68
C THR A 171 29.34 42.92 -1.79
N GLU A 172 29.48 42.10 -0.74
CA GLU A 172 30.37 40.94 -0.72
C GLU A 172 29.60 39.65 -0.95
N SER A 173 30.27 38.67 -1.58
CA SER A 173 29.71 37.34 -1.82
C SER A 173 29.34 36.66 -0.50
N ASN A 174 28.18 36.00 -0.46
CA ASN A 174 27.69 35.23 0.66
C ASN A 174 26.79 34.06 0.20
N PHE A 175 27.20 32.82 0.50
CA PHE A 175 26.46 31.61 0.13
C PHE A 175 25.19 31.35 0.96
N ASN A 176 24.88 32.17 1.97
CA ASN A 176 23.58 32.11 2.65
C ASN A 176 22.41 32.33 1.67
N VAL A 177 22.61 33.12 0.61
CA VAL A 177 21.59 33.32 -0.43
C VAL A 177 21.28 32.01 -1.16
N LEU A 178 22.28 31.13 -1.37
CA LEU A 178 22.04 29.81 -1.97
C LEU A 178 21.26 28.90 -1.00
N ALA A 179 21.59 28.93 0.29
CA ALA A 179 20.85 28.19 1.30
C ALA A 179 19.36 28.59 1.34
N GLN A 180 19.10 29.90 1.29
CA GLN A 180 17.75 30.44 1.21
C GLN A 180 17.07 30.08 -0.12
N ALA A 181 17.80 30.12 -1.24
CA ALA A 181 17.27 29.74 -2.54
C ALA A 181 16.79 28.28 -2.55
N ILE A 182 17.61 27.37 -2.02
CA ILE A 182 17.27 25.95 -1.91
C ILE A 182 16.02 25.81 -1.03
N SER A 183 15.99 26.48 0.13
CA SER A 183 14.82 26.43 1.02
C SER A 183 13.52 26.86 0.32
N ILE A 184 13.53 27.99 -0.41
CA ILE A 184 12.35 28.48 -1.15
C ILE A 184 12.00 27.54 -2.32
N ALA A 185 13.00 26.99 -2.99
CA ALA A 185 12.78 26.03 -4.06
C ALA A 185 12.14 24.73 -3.54
N SER A 186 12.43 24.35 -2.29
CA SER A 186 11.89 23.15 -1.63
C SER A 186 10.47 23.33 -1.08
N ASP A 187 9.90 24.55 -1.12
CA ASP A 187 8.51 24.77 -0.71
C ASP A 187 7.55 23.94 -1.59
N PRO A 188 6.36 23.56 -1.06
CA PRO A 188 5.39 22.76 -1.81
C PRO A 188 5.04 23.38 -3.17
N VAL A 189 5.11 22.56 -4.22
CA VAL A 189 4.80 22.97 -5.60
C VAL A 189 3.30 23.18 -5.80
N ASP A 190 2.93 24.18 -6.62
CA ASP A 190 1.52 24.45 -6.97
C ASP A 190 0.90 23.35 -7.83
N GLN A 191 1.74 22.69 -8.64
CA GLN A 191 1.32 21.64 -9.56
C GLN A 191 2.23 20.41 -9.39
N PRO A 192 1.65 19.20 -9.24
CA PRO A 192 2.43 17.98 -9.17
C PRO A 192 3.33 17.81 -10.41
N GLY A 193 4.58 17.42 -10.18
CA GLY A 193 5.59 17.24 -11.24
C GLY A 193 6.36 18.51 -11.64
N MET A 194 6.10 19.67 -11.01
CA MET A 194 6.97 20.85 -11.20
C MET A 194 8.38 20.56 -10.70
N LYS A 195 9.39 20.84 -11.53
CA LYS A 195 10.79 20.74 -11.12
C LYS A 195 11.18 21.95 -10.29
N GLN A 196 11.95 21.71 -9.23
CA GLN A 196 12.46 22.72 -8.32
C GLN A 196 13.88 23.10 -8.75
N ILE A 197 14.09 24.37 -9.09
CA ILE A 197 15.32 24.84 -9.72
C ILE A 197 15.79 26.12 -9.05
N VAL A 198 17.08 26.17 -8.75
CA VAL A 198 17.78 27.40 -8.40
C VAL A 198 18.65 27.83 -9.57
N LEU A 199 18.40 29.04 -10.09
CA LEU A 199 19.28 29.71 -11.03
C LEU A 199 20.20 30.64 -10.26
N PHE A 200 21.39 30.13 -9.95
CA PHE A 200 22.36 30.76 -9.06
C PHE A 200 23.37 31.58 -9.85
N TYR A 201 23.30 32.90 -9.71
CA TYR A 201 24.31 33.81 -10.24
C TYR A 201 25.31 34.10 -9.13
N THR A 202 26.56 33.68 -9.30
CA THR A 202 27.56 33.80 -8.25
C THR A 202 28.92 34.22 -8.77
N SER A 203 29.73 34.72 -7.86
CA SER A 203 31.13 35.07 -8.11
C SER A 203 32.07 34.00 -7.53
N GLN A 204 33.31 34.38 -7.30
CA GLN A 204 34.36 33.50 -6.81
C GLN A 204 34.08 33.10 -5.35
N PRO A 205 33.96 31.80 -5.01
CA PRO A 205 33.95 31.39 -3.62
C PRO A 205 35.34 31.59 -2.99
N THR A 206 35.34 31.94 -1.72
CA THR A 206 36.51 31.90 -0.85
C THR A 206 36.78 30.48 -0.36
N ALA A 207 38.00 30.20 0.07
CA ALA A 207 38.39 28.86 0.52
C ALA A 207 37.58 28.39 1.76
N ASP A 208 37.20 29.32 2.63
CA ASP A 208 36.44 29.02 3.85
C ASP A 208 34.98 28.64 3.54
N GLU A 209 34.45 29.01 2.37
CA GLU A 209 33.10 28.67 1.93
C GLU A 209 32.98 27.26 1.32
N PHE A 210 34.10 26.58 1.05
CA PHE A 210 34.06 25.29 0.35
C PHE A 210 33.29 24.22 1.13
N ALA A 211 33.44 24.18 2.46
CA ALA A 211 32.71 23.24 3.29
C ALA A 211 31.20 23.55 3.34
N ALA A 212 30.84 24.84 3.30
CA ALA A 212 29.44 25.24 3.23
C ALA A 212 28.81 24.79 1.89
N ILE A 213 29.54 24.93 0.78
CA ILE A 213 29.07 24.46 -0.54
C ILE A 213 28.80 22.94 -0.53
N ASP A 214 29.65 22.12 0.11
CA ASP A 214 29.39 20.68 0.23
C ASP A 214 28.08 20.39 0.96
N SER A 215 27.82 21.10 2.06
CA SER A 215 26.56 20.96 2.79
C SER A 215 25.35 21.37 1.95
N LEU A 216 25.50 22.40 1.12
CA LEU A 216 24.43 22.88 0.23
C LEU A 216 24.15 21.91 -0.93
N ILE A 217 25.16 21.19 -1.41
CA ILE A 217 24.96 20.10 -2.38
C ILE A 217 24.09 19.00 -1.77
N SER A 218 24.42 18.53 -0.56
CA SER A 218 23.62 17.52 0.13
C SER A 218 22.18 18.00 0.37
N GLN A 219 22.01 19.25 0.81
CA GLN A 219 20.68 19.82 1.01
C GLN A 219 19.87 19.90 -0.30
N ALA A 220 20.48 20.34 -1.40
CA ALA A 220 19.80 20.40 -2.69
C ALA A 220 19.40 19.00 -3.18
N LEU A 221 20.27 18.00 -3.02
CA LEU A 221 19.98 16.60 -3.35
C LEU A 221 18.84 16.02 -2.53
N ASP A 222 18.86 16.22 -1.20
CA ASP A 222 17.82 15.73 -0.29
C ASP A 222 16.45 16.32 -0.61
N ASN A 223 16.42 17.57 -1.11
CA ASN A 223 15.20 18.25 -1.51
C ASN A 223 14.93 18.20 -3.03
N GLN A 224 15.69 17.43 -3.81
CA GLN A 224 15.52 17.30 -5.27
C GLN A 224 15.56 18.64 -6.04
N VAL A 225 16.35 19.59 -5.56
CA VAL A 225 16.52 20.92 -6.16
C VAL A 225 17.71 20.91 -7.12
N LEU A 226 17.47 21.25 -8.38
CA LEU A 226 18.52 21.39 -9.40
C LEU A 226 19.19 22.76 -9.28
N VAL A 227 20.52 22.83 -9.20
CA VAL A 227 21.25 24.11 -9.09
C VAL A 227 21.99 24.45 -10.40
N TYR A 228 21.40 25.35 -11.18
CA TYR A 228 22.01 25.90 -12.38
C TYR A 228 22.88 27.10 -11.99
N THR A 229 24.20 27.02 -12.20
CA THR A 229 25.10 28.08 -11.78
C THR A 229 25.69 28.84 -12.95
N ILE A 230 25.53 30.16 -12.93
CA ILE A 230 26.26 31.10 -13.77
C ILE A 230 27.38 31.71 -12.94
N LEU A 231 28.63 31.32 -13.22
CA LEU A 231 29.81 31.82 -12.53
C LEU A 231 30.32 33.09 -13.22
N VAL A 232 30.08 34.23 -12.60
CA VAL A 232 30.49 35.55 -13.07
C VAL A 232 31.91 35.85 -12.59
N SER A 233 32.90 35.74 -13.46
CA SER A 233 34.31 35.93 -13.08
C SER A 233 35.22 36.30 -14.25
N SER A 234 36.53 36.31 -14.03
CA SER A 234 37.52 36.46 -15.11
C SER A 234 37.84 35.10 -15.75
N PRO A 235 38.26 35.06 -17.03
CA PRO A 235 38.67 33.81 -17.68
C PRO A 235 39.77 33.06 -16.93
N ALA A 236 40.67 33.79 -16.26
CA ALA A 236 41.74 33.19 -15.45
C ALA A 236 41.21 32.41 -14.24
N PHE A 237 40.05 32.80 -13.69
CA PHE A 237 39.46 32.13 -12.54
C PHE A 237 38.80 30.80 -12.91
N PHE A 238 38.27 30.65 -14.13
CA PHE A 238 37.53 29.45 -14.54
C PHE A 238 38.35 28.15 -14.49
N ALA A 239 39.68 28.25 -14.48
CA ALA A 239 40.60 27.12 -14.34
C ALA A 239 41.07 26.85 -12.90
N THR A 240 40.47 27.51 -11.89
CA THR A 240 40.86 27.38 -10.47
C THR A 240 40.05 26.32 -9.74
N ALA A 241 40.55 25.90 -8.57
CA ALA A 241 39.82 24.99 -7.67
C ALA A 241 38.48 25.57 -7.19
N GLY A 242 38.39 26.91 -7.01
CA GLY A 242 37.14 27.57 -6.67
C GLY A 242 36.08 27.46 -7.77
N ALA A 243 36.49 27.62 -9.04
CA ALA A 243 35.58 27.39 -10.16
C ALA A 243 35.14 25.92 -10.26
N SER A 244 36.07 24.97 -10.06
CA SER A 244 35.72 23.54 -10.00
C SER A 244 34.76 23.22 -8.87
N LYS A 245 34.86 23.91 -7.71
CA LYS A 245 33.92 23.72 -6.60
C LYS A 245 32.49 24.11 -6.97
N ILE A 246 32.33 25.24 -7.67
CA ILE A 246 31.03 25.69 -8.17
C ILE A 246 30.52 24.81 -9.31
N GLN A 247 31.41 24.32 -10.16
CA GLN A 247 31.04 23.35 -11.18
C GLN A 247 30.48 22.07 -10.56
N ASN A 248 31.12 21.54 -9.52
CA ASN A 248 30.64 20.37 -8.80
C ASN A 248 29.26 20.64 -8.17
N LEU A 249 29.03 21.81 -7.58
CA LEU A 249 27.70 22.20 -7.07
C LEU A 249 26.60 22.00 -8.13
N SER A 250 26.83 22.44 -9.36
CA SER A 250 25.85 22.26 -10.43
C SER A 250 25.76 20.82 -10.93
N VAL A 251 26.90 20.18 -11.21
CA VAL A 251 26.90 18.81 -11.77
C VAL A 251 26.32 17.80 -10.79
N ASP A 252 26.71 17.89 -9.51
CA ASP A 252 26.28 16.94 -8.48
C ASP A 252 24.81 17.11 -8.12
N THR A 253 24.21 18.29 -8.35
CA THR A 253 22.76 18.53 -8.18
C THR A 253 21.95 18.32 -9.46
N GLY A 254 22.57 17.85 -10.55
CA GLY A 254 21.88 17.65 -11.84
C GLY A 254 21.57 18.93 -12.62
N GLY A 255 22.15 20.06 -12.22
CA GLY A 255 22.08 21.34 -12.92
C GLY A 255 23.19 21.55 -13.96
N LEU A 256 23.23 22.76 -14.53
CA LEU A 256 24.27 23.16 -15.49
C LEU A 256 25.20 24.24 -14.92
N PHE A 257 26.49 24.13 -15.25
CA PHE A 257 27.52 25.12 -14.93
C PHE A 257 27.87 25.94 -16.17
N LEU A 258 27.81 27.27 -16.04
CA LEU A 258 28.06 28.22 -17.12
C LEU A 258 29.06 29.29 -16.65
N PRO A 259 30.32 29.29 -17.15
CA PRO A 259 31.24 30.39 -16.91
C PRO A 259 30.85 31.62 -17.74
N PHE A 260 30.83 32.80 -17.12
CA PHE A 260 30.49 34.06 -17.79
C PHE A 260 31.48 35.17 -17.42
N SER A 261 32.24 35.64 -18.41
CA SER A 261 33.22 36.72 -18.26
C SER A 261 32.75 38.06 -18.80
N GLY A 262 31.56 38.09 -19.42
CA GLY A 262 31.02 39.26 -20.14
C GLY A 262 31.38 39.29 -21.63
N GLU A 263 32.22 38.38 -22.10
CA GLU A 263 32.56 38.28 -23.53
C GLU A 263 31.75 37.19 -24.26
N GLU A 264 31.30 36.17 -23.52
CA GLU A 264 30.47 35.10 -24.04
C GLU A 264 28.98 35.52 -24.05
N PRO A 265 28.18 35.10 -25.03
CA PRO A 265 26.74 35.29 -24.95
C PRO A 265 26.16 34.43 -23.81
N LEU A 266 25.24 34.99 -23.02
CA LEU A 266 24.43 34.20 -22.11
C LEU A 266 23.47 33.29 -22.90
N PRO A 267 23.20 32.05 -22.43
CA PRO A 267 22.26 31.18 -23.10
C PRO A 267 20.85 31.75 -23.04
N ASP A 268 20.03 31.39 -24.04
CA ASP A 268 18.60 31.66 -24.02
C ASP A 268 17.96 30.83 -22.87
N LEU A 269 17.51 31.50 -21.81
CA LEU A 269 16.94 30.82 -20.64
C LEU A 269 15.63 30.09 -20.98
N GLY A 270 14.91 30.54 -22.01
CA GLY A 270 13.75 29.82 -22.54
C GLY A 270 14.13 28.43 -22.99
N GLN A 271 15.12 28.34 -23.88
CA GLN A 271 15.63 27.07 -24.39
C GLN A 271 16.31 26.24 -23.30
N LEU A 272 17.00 26.89 -22.36
CA LEU A 272 17.66 26.21 -21.24
C LEU A 272 16.64 25.54 -20.30
N LEU A 273 15.55 26.24 -20.00
CA LEU A 273 14.56 25.81 -19.02
C LEU A 273 13.40 25.02 -19.64
N GLU A 274 13.18 25.10 -20.96
CA GLU A 274 12.10 24.38 -21.65
C GLU A 274 12.07 22.89 -21.27
N PRO A 275 13.18 22.14 -21.35
CA PRO A 275 13.15 20.70 -21.11
C PRO A 275 12.66 20.37 -19.69
N LEU A 276 12.84 21.29 -18.74
CA LEU A 276 12.49 21.12 -17.34
C LEU A 276 10.99 21.31 -17.06
N ARG A 277 10.25 21.87 -18.02
CA ARG A 277 8.79 22.10 -17.91
C ARG A 277 7.96 20.88 -18.29
N SER A 278 8.60 19.80 -18.76
CA SER A 278 7.93 18.57 -19.16
C SER A 278 8.35 17.39 -18.28
N THR A 279 7.41 16.52 -17.97
CA THR A 279 7.59 15.26 -17.23
C THR A 279 6.51 14.26 -17.64
N TYR A 280 6.72 12.97 -17.36
CA TYR A 280 5.66 11.96 -17.51
C TYR A 280 5.16 11.50 -16.15
N LEU A 281 3.84 11.36 -16.03
CA LEU A 281 3.17 10.75 -14.89
C LEU A 281 2.89 9.28 -15.21
N LEU A 282 3.31 8.40 -14.31
CA LEU A 282 3.02 6.97 -14.38
C LEU A 282 2.20 6.58 -13.16
N MET A 283 1.19 5.75 -13.38
CA MET A 283 0.42 5.12 -12.30
C MET A 283 0.34 3.62 -12.55
N TYR A 284 0.53 2.82 -11.51
CA TYR A 284 0.38 1.38 -11.55
C TYR A 284 -0.17 0.84 -10.23
N ARG A 285 -0.67 -0.40 -10.23
CA ARG A 285 -1.13 -1.07 -9.01
C ARG A 285 -0.05 -2.00 -8.46
N SER A 286 0.50 -1.64 -7.30
CA SER A 286 1.50 -2.46 -6.60
C SER A 286 0.93 -3.81 -6.17
N GLN A 287 1.79 -4.83 -6.19
CA GLN A 287 1.48 -6.18 -5.70
C GLN A 287 2.28 -6.52 -4.43
N ILE A 288 2.97 -5.53 -3.84
CA ILE A 288 3.82 -5.74 -2.67
C ILE A 288 2.96 -6.01 -1.45
N VAL A 289 3.12 -7.16 -0.81
CA VAL A 289 2.41 -7.51 0.45
C VAL A 289 3.37 -7.67 1.63
N THR A 290 4.66 -7.41 1.41
CA THR A 290 5.71 -7.54 2.41
C THR A 290 6.36 -6.18 2.70
N PRO A 291 6.52 -5.79 3.98
CA PRO A 291 7.19 -4.55 4.31
C PRO A 291 8.68 -4.62 3.99
N GLY A 292 9.29 -3.50 3.58
CA GLY A 292 10.72 -3.41 3.31
C GLY A 292 11.09 -2.40 2.24
N THR A 293 12.38 -2.41 1.87
CA THR A 293 12.89 -1.68 0.71
C THR A 293 12.52 -2.42 -0.57
N GLN A 294 12.02 -1.67 -1.54
CA GLN A 294 11.47 -2.10 -2.80
C GLN A 294 12.21 -1.37 -3.92
N ASN A 295 12.28 -1.97 -5.10
CA ASN A 295 12.94 -1.37 -6.26
C ASN A 295 11.95 -1.19 -7.41
N LEU A 296 11.93 0.02 -7.96
CA LEU A 296 11.18 0.38 -9.14
C LEU A 296 12.15 0.56 -10.30
N GLU A 297 11.94 -0.14 -11.41
CA GLU A 297 12.74 -0.01 -12.63
C GLU A 297 11.82 0.43 -13.77
N VAL A 298 12.22 1.48 -14.47
CA VAL A 298 11.58 1.92 -15.72
C VAL A 298 12.57 1.75 -16.84
N SER A 299 12.10 1.13 -17.93
CA SER A 299 12.86 1.10 -19.18
C SER A 299 12.06 1.73 -20.32
N VAL A 300 12.76 2.53 -21.12
CA VAL A 300 12.21 3.22 -22.29
C VAL A 300 12.86 2.66 -23.54
N VAL A 301 12.04 2.21 -24.49
CA VAL A 301 12.52 1.69 -25.78
C VAL A 301 13.23 2.81 -26.55
N SER A 302 14.42 2.51 -27.08
CA SER A 302 15.20 3.43 -27.90
C SER A 302 15.94 2.69 -29.01
N THR A 303 16.22 3.36 -30.12
CA THR A 303 16.74 2.80 -31.38
C THR A 303 18.06 2.03 -31.30
N LEU A 304 18.82 2.18 -30.21
CA LEU A 304 20.12 1.51 -30.04
C LEU A 304 20.13 0.50 -28.88
N ALA A 305 19.54 0.89 -27.76
CA ALA A 305 19.46 0.13 -26.52
C ALA A 305 18.41 0.80 -25.63
N PRO A 306 17.64 0.05 -24.82
CA PRO A 306 16.74 0.64 -23.84
C PRO A 306 17.48 1.61 -22.92
N ILE A 307 16.82 2.71 -22.58
CA ILE A 307 17.25 3.56 -21.47
C ILE A 307 16.63 2.96 -20.22
N VAL A 308 17.40 2.82 -19.15
CA VAL A 308 16.92 2.22 -17.89
C VAL A 308 17.23 3.20 -16.78
N GLY A 309 16.27 3.41 -15.89
CA GLY A 309 16.46 4.07 -14.62
C GLY A 309 15.75 3.27 -13.54
N ASP A 310 16.34 3.28 -12.35
CA ASP A 310 15.81 2.58 -11.20
C ASP A 310 15.81 3.48 -9.97
N ARG A 311 14.91 3.17 -9.03
CA ARG A 311 14.80 3.87 -7.76
C ARG A 311 14.34 2.94 -6.66
N GLU A 312 15.05 2.98 -5.54
CA GLU A 312 14.61 2.33 -4.31
C GLU A 312 13.61 3.20 -3.54
N PHE A 313 12.63 2.54 -2.91
CA PHE A 313 11.71 3.17 -1.97
C PHE A 313 11.37 2.21 -0.84
N PHE A 314 10.95 2.75 0.31
CA PHE A 314 10.53 1.94 1.45
C PHE A 314 9.02 1.93 1.54
N LEU A 315 8.45 0.74 1.73
CA LEU A 315 7.01 0.56 1.92
C LEU A 315 6.77 -0.31 3.16
N ASN A 316 6.01 0.21 4.12
CA ASN A 316 5.57 -0.53 5.30
C ASN A 316 4.14 -1.00 5.07
N VAL A 317 3.94 -2.22 4.63
CA VAL A 317 2.61 -2.80 4.43
C VAL A 317 2.22 -3.66 5.63
N GLN A 318 1.02 -3.47 6.16
CA GLN A 318 0.48 -4.27 7.26
C GLN A 318 -0.98 -4.66 7.00
N PRO A 319 -1.45 -5.82 7.49
CA PRO A 319 -2.84 -6.22 7.33
C PRO A 319 -3.80 -5.29 8.08
N PRO A 320 -5.05 -5.16 7.60
CA PRO A 320 -6.10 -4.40 8.29
C PRO A 320 -6.36 -4.96 9.68
N ASN A 321 -6.67 -4.10 10.65
CA ASN A 321 -6.91 -4.47 12.05
C ASN A 321 -8.39 -4.26 12.42
N PRO A 322 -9.21 -5.32 12.46
CA PRO A 322 -10.61 -5.20 12.89
C PRO A 322 -10.74 -5.22 14.41
N ILE A 323 -11.56 -4.33 14.97
CA ILE A 323 -11.76 -4.14 16.41
C ILE A 323 -13.25 -4.00 16.72
N PHE A 324 -13.74 -4.67 17.77
CA PHE A 324 -15.08 -4.40 18.30
C PHE A 324 -15.11 -3.12 19.12
N ILE A 325 -16.05 -2.22 18.82
CA ILE A 325 -16.26 -1.00 19.58
C ILE A 325 -17.25 -1.29 20.72
N SER A 326 -16.73 -1.37 21.94
CA SER A 326 -17.54 -1.59 23.17
C SER A 326 -18.54 -2.75 23.05
N PRO A 327 -18.09 -3.98 22.70
CA PRO A 327 -18.99 -5.13 22.66
C PRO A 327 -19.63 -5.36 24.04
N PRO A 328 -20.89 -5.81 24.09
CA PRO A 328 -21.56 -6.10 25.35
C PRO A 328 -20.81 -7.22 26.08
N ARG A 329 -20.56 -7.04 27.38
CA ARG A 329 -19.94 -8.10 28.21
C ARG A 329 -20.93 -9.20 28.55
N THR A 330 -22.19 -8.81 28.73
CA THR A 330 -23.29 -9.71 29.07
C THR A 330 -24.52 -9.31 28.26
N VAL A 331 -25.24 -10.30 27.74
CA VAL A 331 -26.53 -10.15 27.07
C VAL A 331 -27.54 -11.01 27.81
N THR A 332 -28.41 -10.36 28.58
CA THR A 332 -29.47 -11.04 29.31
C THR A 332 -30.66 -11.29 28.39
N ARG A 333 -31.05 -12.55 28.24
CA ARG A 333 -32.23 -13.00 27.50
C ARG A 333 -33.35 -13.35 28.47
N GLU A 334 -34.50 -12.70 28.31
CA GLU A 334 -35.68 -12.91 29.14
C GLU A 334 -36.81 -13.55 28.34
N MET A 335 -37.56 -14.44 28.99
CA MET A 335 -38.72 -15.10 28.37
C MET A 335 -39.86 -14.10 28.14
N GLN A 336 -40.45 -14.10 26.94
CA GLN A 336 -41.59 -13.26 26.60
C GLN A 336 -42.92 -14.04 26.79
N ASP A 337 -43.78 -13.51 27.67
CA ASP A 337 -45.14 -13.95 28.02
C ASP A 337 -45.34 -15.29 28.77
N GLU A 338 -45.74 -15.17 30.05
CA GLU A 338 -46.37 -16.21 30.88
C GLU A 338 -47.82 -16.57 30.44
N ASN A 339 -48.40 -15.90 29.44
CA ASN A 339 -49.86 -15.84 29.24
C ASN A 339 -50.41 -16.25 27.86
N THR A 340 -49.64 -16.90 27.00
CA THR A 340 -50.17 -17.43 25.73
C THR A 340 -50.70 -18.85 25.90
N VAL A 341 -51.89 -19.10 25.36
CA VAL A 341 -52.67 -20.35 25.48
C VAL A 341 -52.00 -21.54 24.76
N ASP A 342 -50.88 -21.31 24.06
CA ASP A 342 -50.07 -22.32 23.38
C ASP A 342 -48.77 -22.60 24.16
N ALA A 343 -48.87 -23.43 25.19
CA ALA A 343 -47.84 -23.75 26.19
C ALA A 343 -46.59 -24.52 25.67
N ASN A 344 -46.21 -24.42 24.39
CA ASN A 344 -45.15 -25.24 23.80
C ASN A 344 -44.04 -24.49 23.04
N ILE A 345 -44.05 -23.15 23.01
CA ILE A 345 -42.96 -22.38 22.38
C ILE A 345 -42.49 -21.31 23.37
N GLN A 346 -41.35 -21.56 24.02
CA GLN A 346 -40.66 -20.56 24.84
C GLN A 346 -39.86 -19.65 23.91
N THR A 347 -40.10 -18.34 23.96
CA THR A 347 -39.34 -17.35 23.18
C THR A 347 -38.59 -16.42 24.12
N PHE A 348 -37.32 -16.15 23.82
CA PHE A 348 -36.44 -15.31 24.63
C PHE A 348 -35.97 -14.09 23.84
N GLN A 349 -36.09 -12.90 24.43
CA GLN A 349 -35.63 -11.63 23.85
C GLN A 349 -34.41 -11.08 24.61
N PRO A 350 -33.46 -10.41 23.94
CA PRO A 350 -33.42 -10.17 22.50
C PRO A 350 -33.00 -11.40 21.69
N GLU A 351 -33.44 -11.48 20.44
CA GLU A 351 -33.01 -12.49 19.46
C GLU A 351 -31.74 -12.09 18.72
N THR A 352 -31.40 -10.80 18.69
CA THR A 352 -30.22 -10.28 17.98
C THR A 352 -29.47 -9.24 18.79
N VAL A 353 -28.17 -9.14 18.55
CA VAL A 353 -27.27 -8.17 19.16
C VAL A 353 -26.49 -7.45 18.06
N THR A 354 -26.51 -6.12 18.08
CA THR A 354 -25.69 -5.32 17.17
C THR A 354 -24.30 -5.15 17.75
N LEU A 355 -23.28 -5.52 16.97
CA LEU A 355 -21.86 -5.39 17.31
C LEU A 355 -21.24 -4.32 16.41
N ASN A 356 -20.77 -3.22 17.00
CA ASN A 356 -20.11 -2.15 16.27
C ASN A 356 -18.63 -2.47 16.04
N ILE A 357 -18.08 -2.04 14.91
CA ILE A 357 -16.76 -2.42 14.42
C ILE A 357 -16.00 -1.18 13.98
N LEU A 358 -14.72 -1.13 14.34
CA LEU A 358 -13.74 -0.20 13.79
C LEU A 358 -12.71 -1.00 12.98
N LEU A 359 -12.39 -0.49 11.80
CA LEU A 359 -11.30 -1.00 10.97
C LEU A 359 -10.15 0.00 10.99
N GLU A 360 -8.99 -0.43 11.44
CA GLU A 360 -7.77 0.39 11.45
C GLU A 360 -6.75 -0.18 10.47
N PHE A 361 -5.99 0.70 9.82
CA PHE A 361 -4.85 0.35 8.97
C PHE A 361 -3.58 0.82 9.68
N PRO A 362 -2.84 -0.05 10.37
CA PRO A 362 -1.66 0.35 11.16
C PRO A 362 -0.53 0.95 10.31
N ASP A 363 -0.56 0.70 9.01
CA ASP A 363 0.35 1.24 8.01
C ASP A 363 -0.10 2.59 7.43
N ASN A 364 -1.23 3.15 7.87
CA ASN A 364 -1.86 4.37 7.34
C ASN A 364 -2.20 4.30 5.84
N HIS A 365 -2.31 3.10 5.27
CA HIS A 365 -2.74 2.89 3.89
C HIS A 365 -4.15 2.27 3.90
N PRO A 366 -5.22 3.08 3.99
CA PRO A 366 -6.58 2.56 3.98
C PRO A 366 -6.90 1.89 2.64
N ARG A 367 -7.36 0.64 2.70
CA ARG A 367 -7.69 -0.17 1.52
C ARG A 367 -9.08 -0.74 1.63
N ASP A 368 -9.67 -1.04 0.48
CA ASP A 368 -10.92 -1.79 0.43
C ASP A 368 -10.73 -3.21 0.99
N LEU A 369 -11.81 -3.77 1.54
CA LEU A 369 -11.85 -5.16 1.98
C LEU A 369 -12.43 -6.06 0.89
N ASP A 370 -11.77 -7.19 0.65
CA ASP A 370 -12.38 -8.31 -0.08
C ASP A 370 -13.48 -8.93 0.77
N GLU A 371 -13.20 -9.15 2.06
CA GLU A 371 -14.20 -9.60 3.02
C GLU A 371 -13.91 -9.24 4.49
N LEU A 372 -14.99 -9.16 5.27
CA LEU A 372 -14.99 -9.13 6.72
C LEU A 372 -15.80 -10.32 7.24
N ILE A 373 -15.19 -11.16 8.07
CA ILE A 373 -15.77 -12.40 8.57
C ILE A 373 -15.99 -12.26 10.08
N PHE A 374 -17.20 -12.60 10.54
CA PHE A 374 -17.55 -12.66 11.95
C PHE A 374 -17.58 -14.12 12.43
N ARG A 375 -16.87 -14.38 13.52
CA ARG A 375 -16.75 -15.71 14.11
C ARG A 375 -17.24 -15.72 15.56
N VAL A 376 -17.83 -16.84 15.94
CA VAL A 376 -18.22 -17.15 17.32
C VAL A 376 -17.71 -18.54 17.67
N ASP A 377 -16.94 -18.64 18.74
CA ASP A 377 -16.26 -19.86 19.18
C ASP A 377 -15.43 -20.53 18.06
N GLY A 378 -14.85 -19.71 17.18
CA GLY A 378 -14.04 -20.13 16.03
C GLY A 378 -14.85 -20.45 14.75
N GLU A 379 -16.16 -20.60 14.84
CA GLU A 379 -17.04 -20.89 13.70
C GLU A 379 -17.49 -19.61 12.98
N ILE A 380 -17.60 -19.66 11.65
CA ILE A 380 -18.05 -18.51 10.84
C ILE A 380 -19.56 -18.38 10.98
N VAL A 381 -20.01 -17.25 11.54
CA VAL A 381 -21.43 -16.93 11.71
C VAL A 381 -21.93 -16.02 10.59
N ALA A 382 -21.11 -15.05 10.16
CA ALA A 382 -21.47 -14.15 9.09
C ALA A 382 -20.24 -13.70 8.28
N ARG A 383 -20.47 -13.25 7.05
CA ARG A 383 -19.45 -12.61 6.21
C ARG A 383 -20.04 -11.43 5.45
N LYS A 384 -19.24 -10.38 5.29
CA LYS A 384 -19.57 -9.20 4.47
C LYS A 384 -18.51 -9.05 3.40
N THR A 385 -18.93 -8.98 2.15
CA THR A 385 -18.06 -8.72 0.98
C THR A 385 -18.32 -7.36 0.36
N THR A 386 -19.21 -6.56 0.96
CA THR A 386 -19.52 -5.20 0.50
C THR A 386 -19.73 -4.28 1.71
N PRO A 387 -19.38 -2.98 1.59
CA PRO A 387 -19.66 -1.99 2.62
C PRO A 387 -21.17 -1.84 2.91
N PRO A 388 -21.55 -1.38 4.12
CA PRO A 388 -20.70 -0.90 5.20
C PRO A 388 -20.17 -2.03 6.11
N TYR A 389 -18.93 -1.87 6.59
CA TYR A 389 -18.21 -2.81 7.47
C TYR A 389 -18.21 -2.40 8.95
N ASP A 390 -19.07 -1.45 9.32
CA ASP A 390 -19.13 -0.78 10.63
C ASP A 390 -19.91 -1.55 11.70
N GLN A 391 -20.67 -2.58 11.32
CA GLN A 391 -21.44 -3.39 12.27
C GLN A 391 -21.72 -4.82 11.80
N PHE A 392 -21.93 -5.74 12.74
CA PHE A 392 -22.59 -7.03 12.51
C PHE A 392 -23.86 -7.13 13.35
N ILE A 393 -24.84 -7.89 12.83
CA ILE A 393 -26.02 -8.31 13.59
C ILE A 393 -25.79 -9.78 13.93
N TRP A 394 -25.54 -10.05 15.21
CA TRP A 394 -25.37 -11.40 15.71
C TRP A 394 -26.73 -11.96 16.13
N ASP A 395 -27.17 -13.03 15.46
CA ASP A 395 -28.34 -13.80 15.85
C ASP A 395 -28.00 -14.69 17.06
N ILE A 396 -28.64 -14.39 18.18
CA ILE A 396 -28.51 -15.12 19.45
C ILE A 396 -29.75 -15.94 19.79
N SER A 397 -30.71 -16.06 18.86
CA SER A 397 -31.98 -16.75 19.08
C SER A 397 -31.78 -18.20 19.55
N SER A 398 -30.76 -18.87 19.00
CA SER A 398 -30.43 -20.28 19.25
C SER A 398 -29.85 -20.58 20.64
N TYR A 399 -29.42 -19.58 21.42
CA TYR A 399 -28.77 -19.80 22.71
C TYR A 399 -29.79 -19.92 23.86
N GLU A 400 -30.31 -21.12 24.10
CA GLU A 400 -31.36 -21.37 25.11
C GLU A 400 -30.84 -21.54 26.55
N SER A 401 -29.52 -21.58 26.76
CA SER A 401 -28.88 -21.75 28.06
C SER A 401 -27.76 -20.75 28.27
N SER A 402 -27.55 -20.31 29.52
CA SER A 402 -26.47 -19.37 29.84
C SER A 402 -25.09 -19.95 29.53
N ALA A 403 -24.28 -19.22 28.76
CA ALA A 403 -22.94 -19.63 28.35
C ALA A 403 -22.09 -18.41 27.94
N THR A 404 -20.76 -18.56 28.00
CA THR A 404 -19.83 -17.58 27.46
C THR A 404 -19.42 -17.98 26.05
N HIS A 405 -19.58 -17.05 25.10
CA HIS A 405 -19.19 -17.20 23.72
C HIS A 405 -18.05 -16.25 23.37
N HIS A 406 -17.04 -16.73 22.65
CA HIS A 406 -15.89 -15.93 22.24
C HIS A 406 -16.09 -15.42 20.83
N ILE A 407 -16.20 -14.10 20.67
CA ILE A 407 -16.39 -13.48 19.37
C ILE A 407 -15.07 -12.97 18.80
N SER A 408 -14.90 -13.08 17.48
CA SER A 408 -13.74 -12.53 16.75
C SER A 408 -14.13 -12.07 15.34
N LEU A 409 -13.30 -11.18 14.78
CA LEU A 409 -13.43 -10.67 13.42
C LEU A 409 -12.18 -11.00 12.63
N GLU A 410 -12.33 -11.37 11.37
CA GLU A 410 -11.21 -11.50 10.43
C GLU A 410 -11.46 -10.54 9.27
N ALA A 411 -10.55 -9.59 9.07
CA ALA A 411 -10.59 -8.66 7.94
C ALA A 411 -9.59 -9.13 6.90
N VAL A 412 -10.00 -9.16 5.63
CA VAL A 412 -9.17 -9.50 4.47
C VAL A 412 -9.26 -8.34 3.48
N ASP A 413 -8.13 -7.70 3.19
CA ASP A 413 -8.08 -6.62 2.21
C ASP A 413 -8.01 -7.12 0.75
N VAL A 414 -8.15 -6.20 -0.21
CA VAL A 414 -8.06 -6.49 -1.65
C VAL A 414 -6.71 -7.07 -2.11
N LEU A 415 -5.66 -6.96 -1.29
CA LEU A 415 -4.34 -7.56 -1.56
C LEU A 415 -4.21 -8.96 -0.92
N GLY A 416 -5.24 -9.41 -0.20
CA GLY A 416 -5.25 -10.69 0.50
C GLY A 416 -4.55 -10.66 1.87
N LEU A 417 -4.13 -9.49 2.34
CA LEU A 417 -3.60 -9.34 3.69
C LEU A 417 -4.75 -9.49 4.68
N SER A 418 -4.52 -10.28 5.72
CA SER A 418 -5.56 -10.62 6.69
C SER A 418 -5.07 -10.56 8.11
N ARG A 419 -5.97 -10.17 9.02
CA ARG A 419 -5.74 -10.21 10.46
C ARG A 419 -7.00 -10.63 11.19
N LEU A 420 -6.82 -11.48 12.19
CA LEU A 420 -7.84 -11.83 13.16
C LEU A 420 -7.79 -10.83 14.34
N SER A 421 -8.95 -10.37 14.79
CA SER A 421 -9.08 -9.55 15.99
C SER A 421 -8.75 -10.36 17.24
N VAL A 422 -8.54 -9.66 18.35
CA VAL A 422 -8.52 -10.30 19.67
C VAL A 422 -9.89 -10.95 19.94
N GLU A 423 -9.87 -12.17 20.49
CA GLU A 423 -11.09 -12.85 20.94
C GLU A 423 -11.69 -12.11 22.13
N THR A 424 -12.98 -11.77 22.02
CA THR A 424 -13.71 -11.06 23.07
C THR A 424 -14.79 -11.96 23.67
N PRO A 425 -14.79 -12.22 25.00
CA PRO A 425 -15.84 -13.02 25.61
C PRO A 425 -17.13 -12.21 25.80
N VAL A 426 -18.26 -12.80 25.43
CA VAL A 426 -19.60 -12.28 25.68
C VAL A 426 -20.40 -13.36 26.41
N GLU A 427 -20.92 -13.02 27.58
CA GLU A 427 -21.78 -13.90 28.37
C GLU A 427 -23.23 -13.75 27.92
N ILE A 428 -23.86 -14.83 27.48
CA ILE A 428 -25.31 -14.88 27.27
C ILE A 428 -25.92 -15.43 28.55
N GLU A 429 -26.78 -14.66 29.19
CA GLU A 429 -27.48 -15.06 30.42
C GLU A 429 -28.95 -15.28 30.10
N VAL A 430 -29.44 -16.52 30.21
CA VAL A 430 -30.85 -16.84 29.97
C VAL A 430 -31.60 -16.95 31.30
N ILE A 431 -32.53 -16.04 31.54
CA ILE A 431 -33.36 -16.04 32.75
C ILE A 431 -34.62 -16.87 32.49
N VAL A 432 -34.73 -18.02 33.14
CA VAL A 432 -35.92 -18.87 33.13
C VAL A 432 -36.75 -18.56 34.39
N PRO A 433 -38.05 -18.19 34.28
CA PRO A 433 -38.86 -17.91 35.45
C PRO A 433 -39.01 -19.16 36.34
N PRO A 434 -39.06 -19.00 37.67
CA PRO A 434 -39.29 -20.12 38.57
C PRO A 434 -40.64 -20.79 38.24
N PRO A 435 -40.71 -22.12 38.27
CA PRO A 435 -41.94 -22.84 37.91
C PRO A 435 -43.10 -22.39 38.80
N ASP A 436 -44.25 -22.04 38.21
CA ASP A 436 -45.44 -21.67 39.00
C ASP A 436 -46.03 -22.91 39.67
N ILE A 437 -45.54 -23.16 40.89
CA ILE A 437 -45.96 -24.26 41.75
C ILE A 437 -47.49 -24.24 41.96
N LYS A 438 -48.15 -23.07 41.94
CA LYS A 438 -49.62 -22.98 42.11
C LYS A 438 -50.36 -23.54 40.91
N ASN A 439 -49.89 -23.27 39.69
CA ASN A 439 -50.47 -23.83 38.47
C ASN A 439 -50.20 -25.34 38.35
N ILE A 440 -49.01 -25.80 38.74
CA ILE A 440 -48.68 -27.24 38.80
C ILE A 440 -49.58 -27.97 39.81
N ILE A 441 -49.85 -27.38 40.97
CA ILE A 441 -50.76 -27.94 41.98
C ILE A 441 -52.21 -27.91 41.49
N ARG A 442 -52.67 -26.83 40.84
CA ARG A 442 -54.05 -26.72 40.31
C ARG A 442 -54.32 -27.69 39.16
N ALA A 443 -53.40 -27.82 38.20
CA ALA A 443 -53.53 -28.75 37.08
C ALA A 443 -53.56 -30.22 37.55
N ASN A 444 -52.79 -30.55 38.58
CA ASN A 444 -52.75 -31.88 39.18
C ASN A 444 -53.70 -32.05 40.36
N ALA A 445 -54.52 -31.05 40.69
CA ALA A 445 -55.47 -31.09 41.80
C ALA A 445 -56.40 -32.31 41.76
N PRO A 446 -56.98 -32.74 40.61
CA PRO A 446 -57.79 -33.95 40.58
C PRO A 446 -56.98 -35.23 40.84
N ALA A 447 -55.72 -35.30 40.38
CA ALA A 447 -54.85 -36.44 40.64
C ALA A 447 -54.39 -36.50 42.11
N LEU A 448 -54.04 -35.35 42.69
CA LEU A 448 -53.70 -35.20 44.11
C LEU A 448 -54.91 -35.49 45.02
N ALA A 449 -56.10 -35.02 44.64
CA ALA A 449 -57.35 -35.36 45.33
C ALA A 449 -57.65 -36.86 45.23
N GLY A 450 -57.44 -37.48 44.06
CA GLY A 450 -57.56 -38.92 43.87
C GLY A 450 -56.61 -39.71 44.78
N LEU A 451 -55.34 -39.29 44.87
CA LEU A 451 -54.35 -39.88 45.78
C LEU A 451 -54.76 -39.72 47.26
N ALA A 452 -55.24 -38.54 47.65
CA ALA A 452 -55.71 -38.28 49.02
C ALA A 452 -56.93 -39.14 49.37
N VAL A 453 -57.86 -39.34 48.44
CA VAL A 453 -59.02 -40.23 48.61
C VAL A 453 -58.57 -41.69 48.73
N ILE A 454 -57.62 -42.15 47.91
CA ILE A 454 -57.06 -43.51 48.00
C ILE A 454 -56.38 -43.71 49.36
N LEU A 455 -55.63 -42.72 49.84
CA LEU A 455 -54.93 -42.78 51.13
C LEU A 455 -55.93 -42.78 52.31
N LEU A 456 -56.99 -41.98 52.23
CA LEU A 456 -58.08 -41.98 53.22
C LEU A 456 -58.88 -43.28 53.23
N ILE A 457 -59.18 -43.84 52.06
CA ILE A 457 -59.86 -45.14 51.94
C ILE A 457 -58.96 -46.26 52.49
N GLY A 458 -57.66 -46.22 52.18
CA GLY A 458 -56.68 -47.16 52.73
C GLY A 458 -56.55 -47.05 54.24
N LEU A 459 -56.51 -45.83 54.79
CA LEU A 459 -56.46 -45.58 56.22
C LEU A 459 -57.76 -46.01 56.91
N ALA A 460 -58.93 -45.74 56.31
CA ALA A 460 -60.22 -46.19 56.84
C ALA A 460 -60.33 -47.72 56.84
N LEU A 461 -59.92 -48.40 55.76
CA LEU A 461 -59.82 -49.86 55.71
C LEU A 461 -58.88 -50.40 56.79
N PHE A 462 -57.72 -49.78 56.99
CA PHE A 462 -56.77 -50.17 58.03
C PHE A 462 -57.34 -50.00 59.45
N ILE A 463 -58.05 -48.91 59.71
CA ILE A 463 -58.74 -48.67 61.00
C ILE A 463 -59.90 -49.67 61.19
N PHE A 464 -60.70 -49.94 60.16
CA PHE A 464 -61.80 -50.90 60.23
C PHE A 464 -61.33 -52.35 60.46
N ILE A 465 -60.20 -52.74 59.87
CA ILE A 465 -59.57 -54.04 60.09
C ILE A 465 -58.97 -54.12 61.51
N SER A 466 -58.31 -53.07 61.99
CA SER A 466 -57.68 -53.06 63.33
C SER A 466 -58.69 -52.97 64.50
N GLN A 467 -59.89 -52.43 64.29
CA GLN A 467 -60.98 -52.39 65.28
C GLN A 467 -61.89 -53.64 65.29
N GLY A 468 -61.57 -54.66 64.48
CA GLY A 468 -62.23 -55.98 64.57
C GLY A 468 -63.68 -56.06 64.09
N ARG A 469 -64.13 -55.14 63.22
CA ARG A 469 -65.52 -55.10 62.71
C ARG A 469 -65.75 -55.73 61.34
N ILE A 470 -64.72 -56.29 60.70
CA ILE A 470 -64.85 -57.00 59.42
C ILE A 470 -64.20 -58.38 59.55
N GLN A 471 -65.00 -59.45 59.52
CA GLN A 471 -64.50 -60.81 59.30
C GLN A 471 -64.38 -61.05 57.78
N PRO A 472 -63.25 -61.58 57.27
CA PRO A 472 -63.16 -61.96 55.86
C PRO A 472 -64.06 -63.16 55.61
N GLY A 473 -65.24 -62.92 55.05
CA GLY A 473 -66.12 -63.95 54.53
C GLY A 473 -65.54 -64.53 53.26
N VAL A 474 -65.07 -65.78 53.31
CA VAL A 474 -64.71 -66.56 52.13
C VAL A 474 -66.01 -66.96 51.44
N THR A 475 -66.33 -66.33 50.31
CA THR A 475 -67.40 -66.79 49.41
C THR A 475 -66.89 -66.90 47.98
N ASN A 476 -66.73 -68.15 47.55
CA ASN A 476 -66.58 -68.58 46.16
C ASN A 476 -67.86 -68.28 45.37
N ILE A 477 -67.77 -67.47 44.32
CA ILE A 477 -68.71 -67.51 43.18
C ILE A 477 -67.93 -67.24 41.87
N PHE A 478 -67.80 -68.28 41.05
CA PHE A 478 -67.54 -68.20 39.61
C PHE A 478 -68.88 -67.92 38.88
N HIS A 479 -68.92 -67.06 37.87
CA HIS A 479 -68.88 -67.45 36.44
C HIS A 479 -69.20 -66.26 35.50
N SER A 480 -68.59 -66.30 34.30
CA SER A 480 -69.05 -65.72 33.02
C SER A 480 -68.90 -64.20 32.79
N ILE A 481 -67.91 -63.81 31.97
CA ILE A 481 -68.13 -63.20 30.64
C ILE A 481 -66.90 -63.50 29.76
N SER A 482 -67.20 -63.78 28.49
CA SER A 482 -66.41 -64.44 27.46
C SER A 482 -65.21 -63.66 26.92
N SER A 483 -64.10 -64.38 26.79
CA SER A 483 -62.96 -64.06 25.93
C SER A 483 -63.23 -64.43 24.47
N LYS A 484 -63.00 -63.49 23.55
CA LYS A 484 -62.90 -63.75 22.11
C LYS A 484 -61.68 -63.04 21.51
N TRP A 485 -60.70 -63.85 21.07
CA TRP A 485 -59.77 -63.69 19.92
C TRP A 485 -58.73 -62.55 19.99
N VAL A 486 -57.47 -62.69 19.54
CA VAL A 486 -56.67 -63.82 19.02
C VAL A 486 -55.17 -63.46 19.06
N GLN A 487 -54.32 -64.46 19.25
CA GLN A 487 -52.86 -64.40 19.20
C GLN A 487 -52.30 -64.54 17.77
N PHE A 488 -50.96 -64.49 17.67
CA PHE A 488 -50.05 -65.07 16.65
C PHE A 488 -49.31 -64.01 15.82
N THR A 489 -47.99 -64.07 15.56
CA THR A 489 -46.89 -64.96 16.01
C THR A 489 -45.55 -64.37 15.59
N LYS A 490 -44.49 -64.73 16.32
CA LYS A 490 -43.11 -64.77 15.81
C LYS A 490 -42.91 -65.97 14.89
N SER A 491 -42.14 -65.81 13.80
CA SER A 491 -41.42 -66.91 13.15
C SER A 491 -40.22 -66.37 12.35
N LYS A 492 -39.11 -67.11 12.41
CA LYS A 492 -37.80 -66.87 11.79
C LYS A 492 -37.62 -67.79 10.57
N THR A 493 -36.88 -67.30 9.56
CA THR A 493 -36.07 -68.02 8.53
C THR A 493 -36.85 -68.85 7.47
N LEU A 494 -36.45 -69.03 6.20
CA LEU A 494 -35.14 -69.11 5.53
C LEU A 494 -35.34 -69.10 3.97
N ILE A 495 -34.51 -68.34 3.22
CA ILE A 495 -33.87 -68.60 1.90
C ILE A 495 -34.70 -69.10 0.66
N LYS A 496 -34.74 -68.34 -0.46
CA LYS A 496 -33.89 -68.44 -1.71
C LYS A 496 -34.58 -67.79 -2.96
N LYS A 497 -33.81 -66.98 -3.70
CA LYS A 497 -33.80 -66.68 -5.17
C LYS A 497 -35.16 -66.45 -5.88
N ILE A 498 -35.34 -65.37 -6.65
CA ILE A 498 -34.79 -65.16 -8.00
C ILE A 498 -34.86 -63.65 -8.34
N LEU A 499 -33.78 -63.11 -8.91
CA LEU A 499 -33.67 -61.76 -9.46
C LEU A 499 -34.64 -61.52 -10.64
N PRO A 500 -35.01 -60.25 -10.88
CA PRO A 500 -34.67 -59.70 -12.19
C PRO A 500 -33.79 -58.46 -12.06
N TYR A 501 -32.79 -58.47 -12.92
CA TYR A 501 -31.88 -57.41 -13.29
C TYR A 501 -32.66 -56.22 -13.90
N LYS A 502 -32.44 -55.00 -13.38
CA LYS A 502 -32.83 -53.77 -14.06
C LYS A 502 -31.75 -52.70 -13.84
N THR A 503 -30.94 -52.57 -14.88
CA THR A 503 -30.25 -51.39 -15.42
C THR A 503 -29.90 -50.24 -14.46
N ASN A 504 -28.59 -50.02 -14.29
CA ASN A 504 -28.02 -48.80 -13.73
C ASN A 504 -28.40 -47.59 -14.59
N GLU A 505 -29.26 -46.72 -14.06
CA GLU A 505 -29.21 -45.30 -14.35
C GLU A 505 -28.37 -44.64 -13.25
N LYS A 506 -27.28 -43.99 -13.64
CA LYS A 506 -26.52 -43.08 -12.78
C LYS A 506 -27.48 -41.98 -12.32
N GLN A 507 -27.89 -42.00 -11.06
CA GLN A 507 -28.27 -40.78 -10.37
C GLN A 507 -27.00 -40.19 -9.77
N ASP A 508 -26.53 -39.11 -10.38
CA ASP A 508 -25.58 -38.20 -9.73
C ASP A 508 -26.24 -37.73 -8.44
N GLY A 509 -25.68 -38.13 -7.30
CA GLY A 509 -26.04 -37.54 -6.01
C GLY A 509 -25.74 -36.05 -6.02
N PRO A 510 -26.41 -35.25 -5.17
CA PRO A 510 -26.10 -33.83 -5.09
C PRO A 510 -24.60 -33.66 -4.82
N SER A 511 -23.91 -32.97 -5.72
CA SER A 511 -22.54 -32.52 -5.52
C SER A 511 -22.54 -31.67 -4.25
N LEU A 512 -21.94 -32.19 -3.18
CA LEU A 512 -21.63 -31.37 -2.01
C LEU A 512 -20.76 -30.21 -2.50
N PRO A 513 -21.12 -28.95 -2.19
CA PRO A 513 -20.26 -27.83 -2.53
C PRO A 513 -18.90 -28.05 -1.87
N VAL A 514 -17.84 -28.03 -2.68
CA VAL A 514 -16.47 -28.06 -2.20
C VAL A 514 -16.21 -26.70 -1.54
N THR A 515 -16.29 -26.64 -0.21
CA THR A 515 -15.76 -25.50 0.54
C THR A 515 -14.24 -25.67 0.62
N PRO A 516 -13.42 -24.76 0.08
CA PRO A 516 -11.97 -24.82 0.26
C PRO A 516 -11.66 -24.67 1.76
N TYR A 517 -11.00 -25.66 2.34
CA TYR A 517 -10.52 -25.59 3.71
C TYR A 517 -9.16 -24.85 3.71
N ARG A 518 -9.00 -23.90 4.64
CA ARG A 518 -7.80 -23.06 4.82
C ARG A 518 -7.21 -23.37 6.20
N LEU A 519 -5.92 -23.70 6.27
CA LEU A 519 -5.23 -23.90 7.55
C LEU A 519 -4.76 -22.54 8.07
N ILE A 520 -5.18 -22.18 9.28
CA ILE A 520 -4.87 -20.90 9.93
C ILE A 520 -3.88 -21.14 11.07
N ALA A 521 -2.87 -20.29 11.19
CA ALA A 521 -1.92 -20.30 12.28
C ALA A 521 -2.61 -19.94 13.60
N ILE A 522 -2.52 -20.84 14.59
CA ILE A 522 -3.17 -20.71 15.91
C ILE A 522 -2.33 -19.93 16.95
N ASN A 523 -1.12 -19.50 16.60
CA ASN A 523 -0.25 -18.71 17.48
C ASN A 523 0.72 -17.83 16.69
N ASP A 524 1.27 -16.82 17.37
CA ASP A 524 2.18 -15.80 16.81
C ASP A 524 3.42 -16.41 16.14
N ILE A 525 3.95 -17.50 16.69
CA ILE A 525 5.11 -18.20 16.13
C ILE A 525 4.73 -18.85 14.79
N SER A 526 3.54 -19.40 14.69
CA SER A 526 3.04 -20.05 13.47
C SER A 526 2.67 -19.02 12.40
N GLN A 527 2.22 -17.81 12.77
CA GLN A 527 1.98 -16.71 11.83
C GLN A 527 3.28 -16.16 11.22
N GLN A 528 4.38 -16.15 11.99
CA GLN A 528 5.70 -15.77 11.46
C GLN A 528 6.26 -16.80 10.46
N ILE A 529 5.92 -18.08 10.63
CA ILE A 529 6.42 -19.17 9.77
C ILE A 529 5.53 -19.37 8.53
N PHE A 530 4.22 -19.13 8.67
CA PHE A 530 3.22 -19.27 7.60
C PHE A 530 2.34 -18.01 7.54
N PRO A 531 2.86 -16.90 6.99
CA PRO A 531 2.12 -15.64 6.87
C PRO A 531 0.94 -15.77 5.90
N GLU A 532 1.03 -16.69 4.93
CA GLU A 532 -0.07 -17.08 4.06
C GLU A 532 -0.76 -18.34 4.59
N PRO A 533 -2.10 -18.35 4.67
CA PRO A 533 -2.82 -19.55 5.06
C PRO A 533 -2.88 -20.59 3.93
N VAL A 534 -2.56 -21.83 4.27
CA VAL A 534 -2.34 -22.90 3.30
C VAL A 534 -3.67 -23.47 2.77
N LYS A 535 -3.82 -23.50 1.44
CA LYS A 535 -4.99 -24.06 0.74
C LYS A 535 -4.89 -25.58 0.63
N VAL A 536 -5.90 -26.30 1.12
CA VAL A 536 -6.01 -27.75 0.98
C VAL A 536 -6.94 -28.06 -0.19
N ASN A 537 -6.39 -28.55 -1.30
CA ASN A 537 -7.14 -28.54 -2.56
C ASN A 537 -7.98 -29.79 -2.85
N GLU A 538 -7.69 -31.01 -2.36
CA GLU A 538 -8.51 -32.20 -2.69
C GLU A 538 -8.43 -33.32 -1.64
N ASN A 539 -9.50 -34.14 -1.53
CA ASN A 539 -9.49 -35.45 -0.86
C ASN A 539 -9.36 -36.55 -1.92
N GLU A 540 -8.25 -37.29 -1.97
CA GLU A 540 -8.11 -38.46 -2.86
C GLU A 540 -8.81 -39.69 -2.22
N ILE A 541 -10.04 -40.00 -2.62
CA ILE A 541 -10.73 -41.24 -2.18
C ILE A 541 -10.29 -42.40 -3.07
N LYS A 542 -9.33 -43.22 -2.61
CA LYS A 542 -9.00 -44.51 -3.24
C LYS A 542 -9.97 -45.60 -2.76
N ILE A 543 -10.85 -46.07 -3.64
CA ILE A 543 -11.72 -47.23 -3.37
C ILE A 543 -10.99 -48.52 -3.80
N GLY A 544 -10.43 -49.24 -2.84
CA GLY A 544 -9.76 -50.52 -3.01
C GLY A 544 -9.28 -51.08 -1.67
N ARG A 545 -9.15 -52.41 -1.52
CA ARG A 545 -8.84 -53.10 -0.25
C ARG A 545 -7.49 -52.70 0.36
N THR A 546 -7.46 -51.61 1.11
CA THR A 546 -6.58 -51.36 2.28
C THR A 546 -7.23 -50.23 3.10
N LEU A 547 -7.50 -50.46 4.38
CA LEU A 547 -7.87 -49.43 5.37
C LEU A 547 -6.60 -49.07 6.18
N PRO A 548 -6.49 -47.92 6.88
CA PRO A 548 -7.26 -46.67 6.80
C PRO A 548 -6.33 -45.43 6.71
N SER A 549 -6.51 -44.55 5.73
CA SER A 549 -6.05 -43.15 5.89
C SER A 549 -6.93 -42.22 5.06
N LYS A 550 -7.87 -41.56 5.75
CA LYS A 550 -8.30 -40.22 5.33
C LYS A 550 -7.16 -39.29 5.75
N GLY A 551 -6.16 -39.15 4.88
CA GLY A 551 -5.04 -38.24 5.12
C GLY A 551 -5.26 -36.93 4.37
N ILE A 552 -4.89 -35.82 5.00
CA ILE A 552 -4.85 -34.51 4.34
C ILE A 552 -3.48 -34.39 3.68
N GLN A 553 -3.45 -34.15 2.37
CA GLN A 553 -2.20 -33.91 1.66
C GLN A 553 -2.00 -32.40 1.48
N ILE A 554 -0.96 -31.87 2.13
CA ILE A 554 -0.62 -30.45 2.05
C ILE A 554 0.38 -30.25 0.90
N GLN A 555 0.00 -29.46 -0.11
CA GLN A 555 0.91 -29.04 -1.19
C GLN A 555 1.29 -27.58 -1.01
N HIS A 556 2.45 -27.33 -0.40
CA HIS A 556 3.04 -25.99 -0.26
C HIS A 556 4.56 -26.08 -0.43
N SER A 557 5.19 -25.09 -1.09
CA SER A 557 6.63 -25.08 -1.39
C SER A 557 7.51 -25.15 -0.14
N SER A 558 7.01 -24.67 1.00
CA SER A 558 7.69 -24.71 2.30
C SER A 558 7.53 -26.03 3.06
N VAL A 559 6.74 -27.00 2.57
CA VAL A 559 6.48 -28.28 3.26
C VAL A 559 7.26 -29.39 2.56
N ILE A 560 8.27 -29.93 3.25
CA ILE A 560 9.03 -31.09 2.75
C ILE A 560 8.17 -32.35 2.71
N LYS A 561 8.48 -33.24 1.77
CA LYS A 561 7.64 -34.39 1.40
C LYS A 561 7.37 -35.34 2.57
N GLU A 562 8.26 -35.41 3.57
CA GLU A 562 8.06 -36.21 4.78
C GLU A 562 7.02 -35.63 5.75
N HIS A 563 6.69 -34.34 5.66
CA HIS A 563 5.72 -33.64 6.52
C HIS A 563 4.39 -33.33 5.81
N ALA A 564 4.25 -33.76 4.55
CA ALA A 564 3.09 -33.44 3.70
C ALA A 564 1.87 -34.37 3.89
N SER A 565 1.96 -35.37 4.77
CA SER A 565 0.87 -36.31 5.07
C SER A 565 0.60 -36.37 6.58
N ILE A 566 -0.64 -36.08 6.98
CA ILE A 566 -1.18 -36.34 8.33
C ILE A 566 -2.34 -37.31 8.21
#